data_AF-A0A7Z9SJ80-F1
#
_entry.id   AF-A0A7Z9SJ80-F1
#
_cell.length_a   1.000
_cell.length_b   1.000
_cell.length_c   1.000
_cell.angle_alpha   90.00
_cell.angle_beta   90.00
_cell.angle_gamma   90.00
#
_symmetry.space_group_name_H-M   'P 1'
#
loop_
_entity.id
_entity.type
_entity.pdbx_description
1 polymer ?
#
loop_
_entity_poly.entity_id
_entity_poly.type
_entity_poly.pdbx_seq_one_letter_code
_entity_poly.pdbx_strand_id
1 'polypeptide(L)' 'MELYVIVFIAGLIFGSFLNVLIHRLPLGISLFKPVGSECPHCQHAIKWYENIPVVSYLILKGKCS' A
#
# COMPACT_ATOMS: atom_id res chain seq x y z
N MET A 1 19.14 8.44 -17.23
CA MET A 1 19.12 7.69 -15.95
C MET A 1 18.14 8.32 -14.98
N GLU A 2 18.20 9.63 -14.75
CA GLU A 2 17.31 10.38 -13.85
C GLU A 2 15.82 10.23 -14.20
N LEU A 3 15.46 10.32 -15.49
CA LEU A 3 14.07 10.13 -15.94
C LEU A 3 13.50 8.76 -15.53
N TYR A 4 14.29 7.68 -15.61
CA TYR A 4 13.84 6.35 -15.22
C TYR A 4 13.58 6.25 -13.72
N VAL A 5 14.43 6.86 -12.90
CA VAL A 5 14.26 6.89 -11.44
C VAL A 5 12.97 7.63 -11.08
N ILE A 6 12.70 8.77 -11.72
CA ILE A 6 11.46 9.55 -11.50
C ILE A 6 10.23 8.72 -11.89
N VAL A 7 10.24 8.13 -13.09
CA VAL A 7 9.12 7.28 -13.56
C VAL A 7 8.91 6.08 -12.63
N PHE A 8 9.99 5.47 -12.15
CA PHE A 8 9.91 4.36 -11.20
C PHE A 8 9.28 4.77 -9.87
N ILE A 9 9.73 5.87 -9.26
CA ILE A 9 9.19 6.38 -8.00
C ILE A 9 7.71 6.79 -8.18
N ALA A 10 7.40 7.51 -9.25
CA ALA A 10 6.02 7.86 -9.58
C ALA A 10 5.16 6.59 -9.72
N GLY A 11 5.64 5.60 -10.46
CA GLY A 11 4.98 4.30 -10.63
C GLY A 11 4.70 3.59 -9.30
N LEU A 12 5.66 3.62 -8.35
CA LEU A 12 5.45 3.05 -7.02
C LEU A 12 4.39 3.80 -6.21
N ILE A 13 4.40 5.13 -6.27
CA ILE A 13 3.41 5.96 -5.56
C ILE A 13 2.01 5.72 -6.13
N PHE A 14 1.85 5.82 -7.46
CA PHE A 14 0.58 5.59 -8.13
C PHE A 14 0.10 4.15 -7.95
N GLY A 15 0.97 3.17 -8.09
CA GLY A 15 0.64 1.76 -7.87
C GLY A 15 0.15 1.48 -6.45
N SER A 16 0.83 2.02 -5.44
CA SER A 16 0.40 1.89 -4.04
C SER A 16 -0.98 2.51 -3.80
N PHE A 17 -1.23 3.71 -4.34
CA PHE A 17 -2.52 4.36 -4.21
C PHE A 17 -3.66 3.63 -4.94
N LEU A 18 -3.40 3.15 -6.17
CA LEU A 18 -4.38 2.37 -6.94
C LEU A 18 -4.76 1.08 -6.21
N ASN A 19 -3.83 0.45 -5.50
CA ASN A 19 -4.13 -0.74 -4.70
C ASN A 19 -5.14 -0.45 -3.58
N VAL A 20 -5.04 0.72 -2.94
CA VAL A 20 -6.03 1.18 -1.95
C VAL A 20 -7.39 1.40 -2.60
N LEU A 21 -7.44 2.01 -3.79
CA LEU A 21 -8.70 2.24 -4.52
C LEU A 21 -9.38 0.93 -4.92
N ILE A 22 -8.64 -0.01 -5.50
CA ILE A 22 -9.16 -1.32 -5.92
C ILE A 22 -9.77 -2.07 -4.74
N HIS A 23 -9.18 -1.94 -3.55
CA HIS A 23 -9.70 -2.58 -2.35
C HIS A 23 -10.93 -1.86 -1.78
N ARG A 24 -10.89 -0.53 -1.64
CA ARG A 24 -11.93 0.23 -0.89
C ARG A 24 -13.13 0.65 -1.74
N LEU A 25 -12.93 0.99 -3.01
CA LEU A 25 -13.98 1.52 -3.89
C LEU A 25 -15.15 0.54 -4.13
N PRO A 26 -14.95 -0.75 -4.43
CA PRO A 26 -16.08 -1.69 -4.60
C PRO A 26 -16.83 -1.97 -3.29
N LEU A 27 -16.20 -1.72 -2.14
CA LEU A 27 -16.79 -1.91 -0.81
C LEU A 27 -17.47 -0.64 -0.27
N GLY A 28 -17.38 0.49 -0.97
CA GLY A 28 -17.92 1.78 -0.50
C GLY A 28 -17.23 2.33 0.76
N ILE A 29 -16.04 1.84 1.09
CA ILE A 29 -15.28 2.28 2.27
C ILE A 29 -14.66 3.65 1.98
N SER A 30 -14.74 4.57 2.94
CA SER A 30 -14.10 5.88 2.80
C SER A 30 -12.58 5.77 2.64
N LEU A 31 -12.02 6.59 1.74
CA LEU A 31 -10.58 6.65 1.50
C LEU A 31 -9.82 7.36 2.63
N PHE A 32 -10.48 8.29 3.33
CA PHE A 32 -9.87 9.13 4.37
C PHE A 32 -10.11 8.63 5.79
N LYS A 33 -11.06 7.71 5.99
CA LYS A 33 -11.41 7.13 7.29
C LYS A 33 -11.66 5.62 7.15
N PRO A 34 -11.13 4.76 8.04
CA PRO A 34 -10.08 5.04 9.02
C PRO A 34 -8.75 5.42 8.35
N VAL A 35 -7.90 6.14 9.09
CA VAL A 35 -6.61 6.68 8.60
C VAL A 35 -5.60 5.56 8.27
N GLY A 36 -5.78 4.38 8.86
CA GLY A 36 -4.92 3.21 8.67
C GLY A 36 -5.50 2.16 7.73
N SER A 37 -4.63 1.26 7.27
CA SER A 37 -5.00 0.00 6.64
C SER A 37 -4.95 -1.10 7.68
N GLU A 38 -5.78 -2.13 7.52
CA GLU A 38 -5.77 -3.32 8.34
C GLU A 38 -5.64 -4.56 7.46
N CYS A 39 -4.98 -5.60 7.97
CA CYS A 39 -4.90 -6.87 7.26
C CYS A 39 -6.29 -7.53 7.24
N PRO A 40 -6.87 -7.86 6.07
CA PRO A 40 -8.20 -8.48 6.00
C PRO A 40 -8.22 -9.91 6.57
N HIS A 41 -7.07 -10.56 6.76
CA HIS A 41 -6.98 -11.94 7.23
C HIS A 41 -6.85 -12.06 8.76
N CYS A 42 -6.09 -11.17 9.40
CA CYS A 42 -5.80 -11.23 10.84
C CYS A 42 -6.17 -9.96 11.61
N GLN A 43 -6.70 -8.92 10.94
CA GLN A 43 -7.10 -7.64 11.53
C GLN A 43 -5.95 -6.87 12.19
N HIS A 44 -4.71 -7.17 11.81
CA HIS A 44 -3.55 -6.40 12.25
C HIS A 44 -3.60 -4.97 11.67
N ALA A 45 -3.40 -3.97 12.53
CA ALA A 45 -3.30 -2.58 12.11
C ALA A 45 -1.95 -2.32 11.42
N ILE A 46 -1.98 -2.10 10.10
CA ILE A 46 -0.77 -1.92 9.29
C ILE A 46 -0.14 -0.57 9.60
N LYS A 47 1.12 -0.59 10.05
CA LYS A 47 1.90 0.60 10.34
C LYS A 47 2.32 1.29 9.03
N TRP A 48 2.55 2.59 9.10
CA TRP A 48 2.88 3.40 7.92
C TRP A 48 4.10 2.87 7.13
N TYR A 49 5.11 2.33 7.81
CA TYR A 49 6.32 1.79 7.17
C TYR A 49 6.10 0.44 6.48
N GLU A 50 5.04 -0.29 6.86
CA GLU A 50 4.66 -1.56 6.22
C GLU A 50 3.92 -1.31 4.90
N ASN A 51 3.46 -0.08 4.66
CA ASN A 51 2.89 0.35 3.38
C ASN A 51 3.95 0.88 2.39
N ILE A 52 5.25 0.85 2.71
CA ILE A 52 6.32 1.26 1.78
C ILE A 52 6.46 0.20 0.67
N PRO A 53 6.14 0.54 -0.60
CA PRO A 53 6.16 -0.42 -1.70
C PRO A 53 7.53 -1.07 -1.88
N VAL A 54 7.55 -2.34 -2.29
CA VAL A 54 8.74 -3.18 -2.51
C VAL A 54 9.52 -3.49 -1.23
N VAL A 55 9.87 -2.49 -0.41
CA VAL A 55 10.69 -2.67 0.80
C VAL A 55 9.96 -3.53 1.84
N SER A 56 8.73 -3.17 2.19
CA SER A 56 7.97 -3.95 3.19
C SER A 56 7.67 -5.36 2.68
N TYR A 57 7.37 -5.51 1.38
CA TYR A 57 7.12 -6.81 0.75
C TYR A 57 8.33 -7.74 0.83
N LEU A 58 9.54 -7.22 0.57
CA LEU A 58 10.77 -8.00 0.66
C LEU A 58 11.09 -8.43 2.09
N ILE A 59 10.88 -7.55 3.07
CA ILE A 59 11.12 -7.85 4.49
C ILE A 59 10.10 -8.87 5.02
N LEU A 60 8.81 -8.62 4.78
CA LEU A 60 7.71 -9.45 5.27
C LEU A 60 7.46 -10.70 4.41
N LYS A 61 8.09 -10.79 3.24
CA LYS A 61 7.92 -11.88 2.27
C LYS A 61 6.46 -12.11 1.88
N GLY A 62 5.70 -11.02 1.74
CA GLY A 62 4.27 -11.05 1.43
C GLY A 62 3.38 -11.61 2.54
N LYS A 63 3.86 -11.67 3.79
CA LYS A 63 3.08 -12.08 4.96
C LYS A 63 2.69 -10.88 5.83
N CYS A 64 1.72 -11.06 6.71
CA CYS A 64 1.47 -10.10 7.77
C CYS A 64 2.61 -10.14 8.80
N SER A 65 2.89 -9.01 9.45
CA SER A 65 3.81 -8.90 10.58
C SER A 65 3.26 -9.51 11.87
#